data_AF-B6EIQ8-F1
#
_entry.id   AF-B6EIQ8-F1
#
_cell.length_a   1.000
_cell.length_b   1.000
_cell.length_c   1.000
_cell.angle_alpha   90.00
_cell.angle_beta   90.00
_cell.angle_gamma   90.00
#
_symmetry.space_group_name_H-M   'P 1'
#
loop_
_entity.id
_entity.type
_entity.pdbx_description
1 polymer ?
#
loop_
_entity_poly.entity_id
_entity_poly.type
_entity_poly.pdbx_seq_one_letter_code
_entity_poly.pdbx_strand_id
1 'polypeptide(L)'
;MSKSCNCFEETRNKAKEHIRAKLPRDIVDFSVSWKDAAIFFSGDHVPVNPSLEVTYRKIKKDKAPAKNLTKDSIGIMCSYCPFCGRKLGE
;
A
#
# COMPACT_ATOMS: atom_id res chain seq x y z
N MET A 1 18.32 22.46 6.60
CA MET A 1 17.84 21.52 5.56
C MET A 1 16.46 21.05 5.96
N SER A 2 15.40 21.47 5.27
CA SER A 2 14.10 20.81 5.44
C SER A 2 14.21 19.42 4.82
N LYS A 3 14.53 18.42 5.65
CA LYS A 3 14.39 17.00 5.26
C LYS A 3 12.89 16.73 5.16
N SER A 4 12.30 16.99 4.00
CA SER A 4 10.95 16.50 3.72
C SER A 4 10.94 14.98 3.92
N CYS A 5 10.03 14.51 4.77
CA CYS A 5 9.84 13.08 4.99
C CYS A 5 9.33 12.43 3.70
N ASN A 6 10.01 11.38 3.23
CA ASN A 6 9.65 10.61 2.05
C ASN A 6 9.27 9.16 2.39
N CYS A 7 9.13 8.81 3.68
CA CYS A 7 8.89 7.44 4.14
C CYS A 7 7.64 6.81 3.52
N PHE A 8 6.57 7.59 3.30
CA PHE A 8 5.34 7.11 2.65
C PHE A 8 5.58 6.68 1.20
N GLU A 9 6.40 7.43 0.46
CA GLU A 9 6.74 7.14 -0.93
C GLU A 9 7.66 5.92 -1.02
N GLU A 10 8.71 5.87 -0.19
CA GLU A 10 9.63 4.73 -0.15
C GLU A 10 8.91 3.44 0.23
N THR A 11 8.04 3.50 1.25
CA THR A 11 7.26 2.34 1.69
C THR A 11 6.30 1.87 0.60
N ARG A 12 5.59 2.79 -0.06
CA ARG A 12 4.70 2.46 -1.19
C ARG A 12 5.49 1.83 -2.33
N ASN A 13 6.67 2.34 -2.66
CA ASN A 13 7.49 1.83 -3.77
C ASN A 13 8.00 0.41 -3.47
N LYS A 14 8.53 0.17 -2.26
CA LYS A 14 8.92 -1.18 -1.81
C LYS A 14 7.75 -2.16 -1.86
N ALA A 15 6.59 -1.74 -1.38
CA ALA A 15 5.38 -2.55 -1.43
C ALA A 15 4.96 -2.83 -2.88
N LYS A 16 4.99 -1.82 -3.76
CA LYS A 16 4.64 -1.94 -5.19
C LYS A 16 5.51 -2.97 -5.90
N GLU A 17 6.81 -2.98 -5.65
CA GLU A 17 7.75 -3.97 -6.21
C GLU A 17 7.42 -5.39 -5.74
N HIS A 18 7.19 -5.55 -4.42
CA HIS A 18 6.83 -6.85 -3.83
C HIS A 18 5.49 -7.38 -4.34
N ILE A 19 4.50 -6.50 -4.49
CA ILE A 19 3.19 -6.84 -5.04
C ILE A 19 3.34 -7.25 -6.50
N ARG A 20 4.08 -6.47 -7.30
CA ARG A 20 4.28 -6.77 -8.72
C ARG A 20 4.91 -8.14 -8.94
N ALA A 21 5.85 -8.55 -8.08
CA ALA A 21 6.50 -9.86 -8.15
C ALA A 21 5.53 -11.04 -7.91
N LYS A 22 4.41 -10.81 -7.22
CA LYS A 22 3.39 -11.83 -6.91
C LYS A 22 2.22 -11.84 -7.90
N LEU A 23 2.08 -10.79 -8.70
CA LEU A 23 1.00 -10.68 -9.67
C LEU A 23 1.33 -11.44 -10.96
N PRO A 24 0.31 -11.83 -11.76
CA PRO A 24 0.53 -12.39 -13.09
C PRO A 24 1.39 -11.46 -13.95
N ARG A 25 2.22 -12.04 -14.83
CA ARG A 25 3.12 -11.26 -15.71
C ARG A 25 2.33 -10.31 -16.62
N ASP A 26 1.21 -10.80 -17.14
CA ASP A 26 0.38 -10.11 -18.13
C ASP A 26 -0.78 -9.39 -17.45
N ILE A 27 -0.47 -8.22 -16.88
CA ILE A 27 -1.46 -7.29 -16.34
C ILE A 27 -1.23 -5.87 -16.88
N VAL A 28 -2.32 -5.14 -17.07
CA VAL A 28 -2.33 -3.72 -17.45
C VAL A 28 -3.01 -2.89 -16.37
N ASP A 29 -2.88 -1.57 -16.45
CA ASP A 29 -3.47 -0.62 -15.50
C ASP A 29 -3.08 -0.89 -14.04
N PHE A 30 -1.85 -1.37 -13.80
CA PHE A 30 -1.37 -1.67 -12.46
C PHE A 30 -1.08 -0.40 -11.66
N SER A 31 -1.79 -0.22 -10.55
CA SER A 31 -1.58 0.87 -9.62
C SER A 31 -1.57 0.38 -8.16
N VAL A 32 -0.83 1.10 -7.33
CA VAL A 32 -0.78 0.92 -5.88
C VAL A 32 -0.84 2.30 -5.26
N SER A 33 -1.82 2.54 -4.40
CA SER A 33 -2.06 3.83 -3.75
C SER A 33 -2.42 3.64 -2.28
N TRP A 34 -2.07 4.61 -1.46
CA TRP A 34 -2.55 4.64 -0.07
C TRP A 34 -4.06 4.80 -0.04
N LYS A 35 -4.71 3.99 0.78
CA LYS A 35 -6.12 4.08 1.13
C LYS A 35 -6.22 4.44 2.60
N ASP A 36 -7.14 5.35 2.93
CA ASP A 36 -7.36 5.84 4.29
C ASP A 36 -6.07 6.44 4.90
N ALA A 37 -5.41 7.33 4.15
CA ALA A 37 -4.11 7.94 4.50
C ALA A 37 -4.15 8.87 5.75
N ALA A 38 -5.24 8.88 6.50
CA ALA A 38 -5.37 9.58 7.76
C ALA A 38 -5.23 8.58 8.91
N ILE A 39 -4.14 8.69 9.66
CA ILE A 39 -3.92 7.92 10.89
C ILE A 39 -4.46 8.75 12.05
N PHE A 40 -5.61 8.35 12.61
CA PHE A 40 -6.18 8.99 13.79
C PHE A 40 -5.58 8.37 15.05
N PHE A 41 -5.11 9.17 16.01
CA PHE A 41 -4.66 8.65 17.31
C PHE A 41 -5.81 8.68 18.30
N SER A 42 -6.04 7.57 19.01
CA SER A 42 -6.90 7.53 20.19
C SER A 42 -6.05 7.16 21.40
N GLY A 43 -5.58 8.16 22.15
CA GLY A 43 -4.68 7.93 23.29
C GLY A 43 -3.32 7.36 22.84
N ASP A 44 -2.84 6.31 23.50
CA ASP A 44 -1.51 5.71 23.26
C ASP A 44 -1.46 4.68 22.10
N HIS A 45 -2.53 4.53 21.32
CA HIS A 45 -2.57 3.54 20.23
C HIS A 45 -2.96 4.11 18.87
N VAL A 46 -2.52 3.41 17.82
CA VAL A 46 -2.95 3.63 16.44
C VAL A 46 -4.09 2.65 16.14
N PRO A 47 -5.35 3.10 16.06
CA PRO A 47 -6.54 2.27 15.88
C PRO A 47 -6.63 1.68 14.47
N VAL A 48 -5.94 2.25 13.48
CA VAL A 48 -6.01 1.80 12.08
C VAL A 48 -4.61 1.74 11.47
N ASN A 49 -4.22 0.54 11.03
CA ASN A 49 -3.05 0.36 10.18
C ASN A 49 -3.34 0.92 8.78
N PRO A 50 -2.49 1.80 8.23
CA PRO A 50 -2.68 2.30 6.88
C PRO A 50 -2.65 1.14 5.89
N SER A 51 -3.46 1.24 4.83
CA SER A 51 -3.55 0.20 3.81
C SER A 51 -3.19 0.72 2.42
N LEU A 52 -2.69 -0.17 1.58
CA LEU A 52 -2.50 0.07 0.17
C LEU A 52 -3.64 -0.59 -0.60
N GLU A 53 -4.29 0.16 -1.47
CA GLU A 53 -5.18 -0.37 -2.48
C GLU A 53 -4.35 -0.75 -3.72
N VAL A 54 -4.61 -1.94 -4.24
CA VAL A 54 -3.98 -2.48 -5.45
C VAL A 54 -5.05 -2.64 -6.50
N THR A 55 -4.84 -2.07 -7.69
CA THR A 55 -5.74 -2.29 -8.81
C THR A 55 -4.98 -2.70 -10.06
N TYR A 56 -5.56 -3.60 -10.84
CA TYR A 56 -5.00 -4.06 -12.12
C TYR A 56 -6.06 -4.76 -12.98
N ARG A 57 -5.80 -4.88 -14.29
CA ARG A 57 -6.56 -5.76 -15.19
C ARG A 57 -5.71 -6.93 -15.62
N LYS A 58 -6.26 -8.14 -15.51
CA LYS A 58 -5.65 -9.34 -16.09
C LYS A 58 -5.78 -9.33 -17.60
N ILE A 59 -4.77 -9.81 -18.31
CA ILE A 59 -4.88 -10.14 -19.73
C ILE A 59 -5.51 -11.51 -19.87
N LYS A 60 -6.50 -11.62 -20.76
CA LYS A 60 -7.19 -12.87 -21.11
C LYS A 60 -6.37 -13.68 -22.11
N LYS A 61 -6.79 -14.92 -22.36
CA LYS A 61 -6.17 -15.80 -23.38
C LYS A 61 -6.17 -15.20 -24.79
N ASP A 62 -7.20 -14.41 -25.12
CA ASP A 62 -7.35 -13.70 -26.40
C ASP A 62 -6.50 -12.41 -26.49
N LYS A 63 -5.60 -12.18 -25.52
CA LYS A 63 -4.77 -10.97 -25.36
C LYS A 63 -5.55 -9.68 -25.10
N ALA A 64 -6.88 -9.74 -24.94
CA ALA A 64 -7.67 -8.58 -24.55
C ALA A 64 -7.61 -8.37 -23.02
N PRO A 65 -7.63 -7.11 -22.53
CA PRO A 65 -7.81 -6.84 -21.11
C PRO A 65 -9.14 -7.37 -20.58
N ALA A 66 -9.16 -7.83 -19.33
CA ALA A 66 -10.41 -8.11 -18.62
C ALA A 66 -11.29 -6.84 -18.55
N LYS A 67 -12.61 -7.03 -18.70
CA LYS A 67 -13.58 -5.92 -18.64
C LYS A 67 -13.54 -5.20 -17.28
N ASN A 68 -13.37 -5.97 -16.21
CA ASN A 68 -13.39 -5.48 -14.83
C ASN A 68 -11.97 -5.32 -14.29
N LEU A 69 -11.78 -4.29 -13.45
CA LEU A 69 -10.60 -4.16 -12.60
C LEU A 69 -10.63 -5.23 -11.50
N THR A 70 -9.50 -5.86 -11.25
CA THR A 70 -9.25 -6.54 -9.99
C THR A 70 -8.87 -5.49 -8.97
N LYS A 71 -9.51 -5.53 -7.80
CA LYS A 71 -9.22 -4.67 -6.64
C LYS A 71 -8.82 -5.55 -5.48
N ASP A 72 -7.74 -5.17 -4.81
CA ASP A 72 -7.20 -5.87 -3.65
C ASP A 72 -6.66 -4.84 -2.65
N SER A 73 -6.40 -5.26 -1.40
CA SER A 73 -5.82 -4.38 -0.39
C SER A 73 -4.79 -5.09 0.48
N ILE A 74 -3.78 -4.35 0.91
CA ILE A 74 -2.73 -4.84 1.81
C ILE A 74 -2.57 -3.88 2.97
N GLY A 75 -2.74 -4.38 4.19
CA GLY A 75 -2.47 -3.61 5.41
C GLY A 75 -0.97 -3.50 5.67
N ILE A 76 -0.50 -2.32 6.04
CA ILE A 76 0.86 -2.07 6.49
C ILE A 76 0.89 -2.10 8.02
N MET A 77 1.53 -3.11 8.58
CA MET A 77 1.68 -3.21 10.03
C MET A 77 2.82 -2.32 10.51
N CYS A 78 2.51 -1.39 11.41
CA CYS A 78 3.51 -0.51 12.01
C CYS A 78 3.92 -1.07 13.38
N SER A 79 5.20 -1.42 13.56
CA SER A 79 5.74 -1.78 14.89
C SER A 79 6.12 -0.56 15.74
N TYR A 80 6.12 0.63 15.13
CA TYR A 80 6.47 1.91 15.76
C TYR A 80 5.48 2.98 15.35
N CYS A 81 5.22 3.95 16.22
CA CYS A 81 4.42 5.14 15.92
C CYS A 81 5.13 5.94 14.80
N PRO A 82 4.46 6.23 13.68
CA PRO A 82 5.07 6.95 12.56
C PRO A 82 5.34 8.44 12.83
N PHE A 83 4.95 8.96 14.01
CA PHE A 83 5.12 10.36 14.39
C PHE A 83 6.21 10.56 15.45
N CYS A 84 6.18 9.77 16.53
CA CYS A 84 7.14 9.90 17.64
C CYS A 84 8.18 8.77 17.69
N GLY A 85 8.07 7.74 16.85
CA GLY A 85 9.02 6.63 16.80
C GLY A 85 8.97 5.66 17.98
N ARG A 86 8.04 5.83 18.94
CA ARG A 86 7.83 4.88 20.04
C ARG A 86 7.38 3.54 19.49
N LYS A 87 7.90 2.43 20.01
CA LYS A 87 7.42 1.09 19.70
C LYS A 87 5.97 0.92 20.16
N LEU A 88 5.10 0.39 19.30
CA LEU A 88 3.71 0.12 19.66
C LEU A 88 3.66 -1.24 20.38
N GLY A 89 2.97 -1.30 21.54
CA GLY A 89 2.80 -2.53 22.33
C GLY A 89 3.83 -2.76 23.44
N GLU A 90 4.57 -1.73 23.86
CA GLU A 90 5.31 -1.67 25.13
C GLU A 90 4.59 -0.76 26.13
#